data_AF-A0A9R0P3G1-F1
#
_entry.id   AF-A0A9R0P3G1-F1
#
_cell.length_a   1.000
_cell.length_b   1.000
_cell.length_c   1.000
_cell.angle_alpha   90.00
_cell.angle_beta   90.00
_cell.angle_gamma   90.00
#
_symmetry.space_group_name_H-M   'P 1'
#
loop_
_entity.id
_entity.type
_entity.pdbx_description
1 polymer ?
#
loop_
_entity_poly.entity_id
_entity_poly.type
_entity_poly.pdbx_seq_one_letter_code
_entity_poly.pdbx_strand_id
1 'polypeptide(L)'
;MFQPGEDAQQLAVRLRPGVPDGSYLVEYAFVSADSHPVRGTFAFVVGTGPLVTSAGAVSAATGTDTAVDAVSTAVRWLAYLGVVLLGGTAFVVLCRPAGRTDRRARRLLHAGAGLVAVTTAAAFVLQGPYAAGRGLGAVFDTALLADTLRVAYGKLLLLRLAAVAVLVVVLPRLLRPGLPDRLRARSENLTMVTGFVVLLTFSATGHPVTDPVLFVSVTADLVHFGAIAVWAGGLAQLALCLYRPAEGEDPAPAAARFSGIAAKAVTAIAISGAVLALRIMPSVSTLWTTRFGLLVLLKIAGFAVLLAVASRSRAAVRRGLTTSPEGTTRTVTADLRRLRQAVAAEVVLSAVVLALAALLTVTPPGG
;
A
#
# COMPACT_ATOMS: atom_id res chain seq x y z
N MET A 1 16.22 -28.46 0.46
CA MET A 1 15.72 -27.22 1.07
C MET A 1 15.71 -27.43 2.58
N PHE A 2 16.56 -26.74 3.33
CA PHE A 2 16.58 -26.82 4.79
C PHE A 2 15.58 -25.79 5.33
N GLN A 3 14.66 -26.20 6.20
CA GLN A 3 13.63 -25.32 6.80
C GLN A 3 13.73 -25.38 8.32
N PRO A 4 14.37 -24.40 8.98
CA PRO A 4 14.00 -24.07 10.35
C PRO A 4 12.69 -23.29 10.30
N GLY A 5 11.68 -23.75 11.05
CA GLY A 5 10.35 -23.12 11.15
C GLY A 5 10.30 -21.89 12.05
N GLU A 6 11.45 -21.31 12.39
CA GLU A 6 11.60 -20.18 13.32
C GLU A 6 12.56 -19.15 12.70
N ASP A 7 12.32 -17.87 12.98
CA ASP A 7 13.25 -16.80 12.61
C ASP A 7 14.66 -17.13 13.11
N ALA A 8 15.58 -17.38 12.19
CA ALA A 8 16.92 -17.84 12.51
C ALA A 8 17.94 -16.78 12.13
N GLN A 9 18.75 -16.35 13.10
CA GLN A 9 19.90 -15.47 12.83
C GLN A 9 21.07 -16.22 12.17
N GLN A 10 21.06 -17.55 12.23
CA GLN A 10 22.07 -18.42 11.63
C GLN A 10 21.40 -19.66 11.04
N LEU A 11 21.83 -20.05 9.83
CA LEU A 11 21.34 -21.24 9.15
C LEU A 11 22.52 -22.14 8.80
N ALA A 12 22.46 -23.40 9.22
CA ALA A 12 23.50 -24.39 8.97
C ALA A 12 22.93 -25.59 8.22
N VAL A 13 23.56 -25.97 7.11
CA VAL A 13 23.22 -27.17 6.35
C VAL A 13 24.37 -28.15 6.51
N ARG A 14 24.08 -29.34 7.02
CA ARG A 14 25.10 -30.38 7.20
C ARG A 14 25.52 -30.92 5.83
N LEU A 15 26.83 -30.94 5.57
CA LEU A 15 27.40 -31.54 4.36
C LEU A 15 27.14 -33.06 4.36
N ARG A 16 27.03 -33.64 3.15
CA ARG A 16 26.93 -35.09 2.99
C ARG A 16 28.21 -35.76 3.50
N PRO A 17 28.15 -36.95 4.12
CA PRO A 17 29.37 -37.67 4.50
C PRO A 17 30.24 -37.96 3.27
N GLY A 18 31.57 -37.87 3.41
CA GLY A 18 32.52 -38.22 2.35
C GLY A 18 32.60 -37.25 1.17
N VAL A 19 32.34 -35.96 1.40
CA VAL A 19 32.60 -34.91 0.40
C VAL A 19 34.08 -34.95 -0.01
N PRO A 20 34.43 -35.10 -1.30
CA PRO A 20 35.83 -35.12 -1.75
C PRO A 20 36.59 -33.84 -1.42
N ASP A 21 37.91 -33.92 -1.35
CA ASP A 21 38.75 -32.72 -1.23
C ASP A 21 38.59 -31.84 -2.47
N GLY A 22 38.37 -30.54 -2.26
CA GLY A 22 38.12 -29.61 -3.36
C GLY A 22 37.52 -28.27 -2.92
N SER A 23 37.33 -27.40 -3.91
CA SER A 23 36.61 -26.14 -3.76
C SER A 23 35.12 -26.33 -4.02
N TYR A 24 34.30 -25.77 -3.14
CA TYR A 24 32.84 -25.83 -3.20
C TYR A 24 32.27 -24.43 -3.23
N LEU A 25 31.25 -24.23 -4.07
CA LEU A 25 30.45 -23.02 -4.09
C LEU A 25 29.11 -23.30 -3.43
N VAL A 26 28.73 -22.50 -2.44
CA VAL A 26 27.40 -22.50 -1.84
C VAL A 26 26.61 -21.38 -2.49
N GLU A 27 25.53 -21.72 -3.15
CA GLU A 27 24.50 -20.77 -3.53
C GLU A 27 23.38 -20.82 -2.49
N TYR A 28 23.00 -19.66 -1.98
CA TYR A 28 21.91 -19.54 -1.02
C TYR A 28 20.90 -18.50 -1.48
N ALA A 29 19.65 -18.78 -1.16
CA ALA A 29 18.52 -17.87 -1.36
C ALA A 29 17.60 -17.99 -0.14
N PHE A 30 17.36 -16.86 0.52
CA PHE A 30 16.44 -16.76 1.65
C PHE A 30 15.43 -15.65 1.37
N VAL A 31 14.24 -15.79 1.95
CA VAL A 31 13.27 -14.69 2.03
C VAL A 31 13.48 -14.06 3.39
N SER A 32 13.94 -12.81 3.45
CA SER A 32 14.04 -12.08 4.71
C SER A 32 12.65 -11.85 5.31
N ALA A 33 12.61 -11.56 6.60
CA ALA A 33 11.34 -11.37 7.31
C ALA A 33 10.49 -10.19 6.78
N ASP A 34 11.09 -9.30 5.98
CA ASP A 34 10.43 -8.21 5.25
C ASP A 34 9.95 -8.60 3.83
N SER A 35 9.99 -9.90 3.49
CA SER A 35 9.61 -10.52 2.21
C SER A 35 10.54 -10.26 1.01
N HIS A 36 11.70 -9.63 1.19
CA HIS A 36 12.66 -9.46 0.11
C HIS A 36 13.56 -10.71 -0.07
N PRO A 37 13.94 -11.05 -1.31
CA PRO A 37 14.91 -12.11 -1.56
C PRO A 37 16.31 -11.62 -1.21
N VAL A 38 16.99 -12.37 -0.36
CA VAL A 38 18.43 -12.23 -0.14
C VAL A 38 19.10 -13.44 -0.75
N ARG A 39 19.94 -13.22 -1.76
CA ARG A 39 20.75 -14.27 -2.36
C ARG A 39 22.21 -13.93 -2.29
N GLY A 40 22.99 -14.99 -2.26
CA GLY A 40 24.41 -14.86 -2.46
C GLY A 40 25.07 -16.18 -2.72
N THR A 41 26.33 -16.06 -3.02
CA THR A 41 27.26 -17.17 -3.15
C THR A 41 28.37 -16.98 -2.14
N PHE A 42 28.87 -18.08 -1.58
CA PHE A 42 30.17 -18.08 -0.93
C PHE A 42 30.90 -19.39 -1.24
N ALA A 43 32.22 -19.33 -1.36
CA ALA A 43 33.04 -20.51 -1.58
C ALA A 43 33.67 -21.01 -0.27
N PHE A 44 33.81 -22.32 -0.13
CA PHE A 44 34.56 -22.97 0.94
C PHE A 44 35.37 -24.14 0.39
N VAL A 45 36.39 -24.59 1.12
CA VAL A 45 37.24 -25.73 0.74
C VAL A 45 37.01 -26.88 1.70
N VAL A 46 36.98 -28.09 1.17
CA VAL A 46 37.15 -29.33 1.94
C VAL A 46 38.54 -29.88 1.64
N GLY A 47 39.29 -30.27 2.67
CA GLY A 47 40.66 -30.79 2.52
C GLY A 47 41.70 -29.73 2.18
N THR A 48 42.65 -30.06 1.31
CA THR A 48 43.83 -29.22 0.98
C THR A 48 43.74 -28.52 -0.39
N GLY A 49 42.56 -28.49 -1.01
CA GLY A 49 42.36 -27.84 -2.31
C GLY A 49 42.54 -26.31 -2.28
N PRO A 50 42.88 -25.66 -3.40
CA PRO A 50 42.92 -24.20 -3.46
C PRO A 50 41.50 -23.62 -3.35
N LEU A 51 41.31 -22.54 -2.59
CA LEU A 51 40.05 -21.78 -2.57
C LEU A 51 39.89 -21.06 -3.91
N VAL A 52 38.85 -21.40 -4.67
CA VAL A 52 38.53 -20.73 -5.94
C VAL A 52 37.92 -19.37 -5.61
N THR A 53 38.76 -18.35 -5.47
CA THR A 53 38.36 -16.94 -5.33
C THR A 53 38.19 -16.29 -6.69
N SER A 54 37.29 -16.81 -7.53
CA SER A 54 36.87 -16.08 -8.73
C SER A 54 36.17 -14.79 -8.30
N ALA A 55 36.37 -13.68 -9.02
CA ALA A 55 35.55 -12.49 -8.83
C ALA A 55 34.07 -12.88 -9.06
N GLY A 56 33.29 -13.00 -7.97
CA GLY A 56 31.92 -13.55 -7.99
C GLY A 56 31.69 -14.80 -7.13
N ALA A 57 32.73 -15.45 -6.59
CA ALA A 57 32.63 -16.61 -5.70
C ALA A 57 32.08 -16.25 -4.31
N VAL A 58 32.23 -14.99 -3.92
CA VAL A 58 31.49 -14.35 -2.84
C VAL A 58 30.75 -13.17 -3.46
N SER A 59 29.54 -13.40 -3.93
CA SER A 59 28.70 -12.34 -4.48
C SER A 59 27.37 -12.36 -3.76
N ALA A 60 27.02 -11.28 -3.08
CA ALA A 60 25.62 -11.00 -2.76
C ALA A 60 24.94 -10.61 -4.08
N ALA A 61 24.55 -11.60 -4.89
CA ALA A 61 23.76 -11.35 -6.08
C ALA A 61 22.36 -10.91 -5.62
N THR A 62 22.16 -9.60 -5.50
CA THR A 62 20.88 -8.97 -5.17
C THR A 62 19.88 -9.01 -6.34
N GLY A 63 20.26 -9.57 -7.49
CA GLY A 63 19.45 -9.59 -8.70
C GLY A 63 18.32 -10.61 -8.65
N THR A 64 17.09 -10.14 -8.50
CA THR A 64 15.90 -10.80 -9.06
C THR A 64 15.98 -10.82 -10.59
N ASP A 65 15.26 -11.75 -11.21
CA ASP A 65 14.98 -11.62 -12.64
C ASP A 65 14.30 -10.25 -12.86
N THR A 66 14.86 -9.43 -13.74
CA THR A 66 14.44 -8.03 -13.90
C THR A 66 12.99 -7.90 -14.33
N ALA A 67 12.46 -8.88 -15.08
CA ALA A 67 11.06 -8.91 -15.45
C ALA A 67 10.19 -9.28 -14.24
N VAL A 68 10.58 -10.27 -13.45
CA VAL A 68 9.85 -10.63 -12.21
C VAL A 68 9.85 -9.47 -11.22
N ASP A 69 10.96 -8.74 -11.08
CA ASP A 69 11.06 -7.56 -10.22
C ASP A 69 10.14 -6.42 -10.67
N ALA A 70 10.17 -6.09 -11.96
CA ALA A 70 9.32 -5.07 -12.56
C ALA A 70 7.83 -5.43 -12.42
N VAL A 71 7.47 -6.69 -12.68
CA VAL A 71 6.08 -7.17 -12.55
C VAL A 71 5.65 -7.17 -11.09
N SER A 72 6.48 -7.63 -10.16
CA SER A 72 6.16 -7.65 -8.72
C SER A 72 5.98 -6.22 -8.18
N THR A 73 6.82 -5.29 -8.62
CA THR A 73 6.69 -3.86 -8.32
C THR A 73 5.38 -3.29 -8.87
N ALA A 74 5.05 -3.57 -10.13
CA ALA A 74 3.80 -3.12 -10.75
C ALA A 74 2.56 -3.70 -10.01
N VAL A 75 2.59 -4.99 -9.67
CA VAL A 75 1.54 -5.66 -8.88
C VAL A 75 1.34 -4.98 -7.54
N ARG A 76 2.42 -4.61 -6.84
CA ARG A 76 2.37 -3.88 -5.57
C ARG A 76 1.71 -2.50 -5.71
N TRP A 77 2.09 -1.73 -6.74
CA TRP A 77 1.48 -0.42 -7.01
C TRP A 77 -0.01 -0.50 -7.35
N LEU A 78 -0.38 -1.46 -8.19
CA LEU A 78 -1.78 -1.73 -8.52
C LEU A 78 -2.58 -2.18 -7.29
N ALA A 79 -1.97 -2.96 -6.39
CA ALA A 79 -2.61 -3.38 -5.15
C ALA A 79 -2.93 -2.16 -4.26
N TYR A 80 -1.98 -1.23 -4.10
CA TYR A 80 -2.20 0.03 -3.36
C TYR A 80 -3.30 0.88 -3.99
N LEU A 81 -3.33 1.00 -5.32
CA LEU A 81 -4.41 1.69 -6.03
C LEU A 81 -5.76 1.03 -5.74
N GLY A 82 -5.82 -0.30 -5.74
CA GLY A 82 -7.04 -1.05 -5.42
C GLY A 82 -7.56 -0.75 -4.02
N VAL A 83 -6.68 -0.71 -3.02
CA VAL A 83 -7.03 -0.35 -1.64
C VAL A 83 -7.48 1.10 -1.54
N VAL A 84 -6.83 2.04 -2.23
CA VAL A 84 -7.27 3.44 -2.30
C VAL A 84 -8.67 3.55 -2.87
N LEU A 85 -8.97 2.86 -3.97
CA LEU A 85 -10.32 2.85 -4.55
C LEU A 85 -11.36 2.28 -3.56
N LEU A 86 -11.02 1.24 -2.81
CA LEU A 86 -11.86 0.68 -1.75
C LEU A 86 -12.07 1.65 -0.58
N GLY A 87 -11.07 2.45 -0.22
CA GLY A 87 -11.20 3.50 0.80
C GLY A 87 -12.27 4.55 0.45
N GLY A 88 -12.60 4.71 -0.83
CA GLY A 88 -13.73 5.51 -1.29
C GLY A 88 -15.10 5.04 -0.78
N THR A 89 -15.22 3.81 -0.26
CA THR A 89 -16.44 3.34 0.43
C THR A 89 -16.81 4.26 1.60
N ALA A 90 -15.82 4.77 2.34
CA ALA A 90 -16.06 5.69 3.46
C ALA A 90 -16.76 6.97 3.00
N PHE A 91 -16.37 7.53 1.85
CA PHE A 91 -17.03 8.70 1.27
C PHE A 91 -18.48 8.40 0.86
N VAL A 92 -18.73 7.25 0.21
CA VAL A 92 -20.09 6.86 -0.23
C VAL A 92 -21.01 6.62 0.98
N VAL A 93 -20.49 6.02 2.05
CA VAL A 93 -21.29 5.71 3.24
C VAL A 93 -21.52 6.96 4.10
N LEU A 94 -20.48 7.75 4.37
CA LEU A 94 -20.50 8.83 5.37
C LEU A 94 -20.80 10.21 4.78
N CYS A 95 -20.40 10.48 3.54
CA CYS A 95 -20.50 11.81 2.94
C CYS A 95 -21.63 11.90 1.92
N ARG A 96 -21.73 10.93 1.01
CA ARG A 96 -22.67 10.92 -0.12
C ARG A 96 -23.44 9.59 -0.24
N PRO A 97 -24.44 9.32 0.62
CA PRO A 97 -25.26 8.11 0.54
C PRO A 97 -25.93 7.86 -0.83
N ALA A 98 -26.26 8.93 -1.57
CA ALA A 98 -26.77 8.85 -2.94
C ALA A 98 -25.77 8.17 -3.91
N GLY A 99 -24.48 8.21 -3.61
CA GLY A 99 -23.44 7.51 -4.37
C GLY A 99 -23.60 5.98 -4.38
N ARG A 100 -24.45 5.40 -3.52
CA ARG A 100 -24.78 3.96 -3.55
C ARG A 100 -25.48 3.55 -4.86
N THR A 101 -26.23 4.44 -5.50
CA THR A 101 -26.94 4.17 -6.77
C THR A 101 -26.17 4.68 -8.00
N ASP A 102 -25.17 5.54 -7.81
CA ASP A 102 -24.33 6.08 -8.89
C ASP A 102 -23.46 4.98 -9.52
N ARG A 103 -23.73 4.66 -10.79
CA ARG A 103 -23.02 3.62 -11.55
C ARG A 103 -21.51 3.84 -11.57
N ARG A 104 -21.05 5.09 -11.63
CA ARG A 104 -19.62 5.42 -11.71
C ARG A 104 -18.93 5.21 -10.37
N ALA A 105 -19.58 5.65 -9.28
CA ALA A 105 -19.08 5.43 -7.93
C ALA A 105 -18.96 3.93 -7.63
N ARG A 106 -20.00 3.15 -7.94
CA ARG A 106 -19.99 1.68 -7.81
C ARG A 106 -18.89 1.04 -8.64
N ARG A 107 -18.69 1.48 -9.89
CA ARG A 107 -17.64 0.95 -10.77
C ARG A 107 -16.25 1.15 -10.18
N LEU A 108 -15.95 2.30 -9.57
CA LEU A 108 -14.68 2.52 -8.89
C LEU A 108 -14.47 1.57 -7.71
N LEU A 109 -15.51 1.36 -6.88
CA LEU A 109 -15.42 0.45 -5.74
C LEU A 109 -15.23 -1.01 -6.18
N HIS A 110 -15.98 -1.46 -7.19
CA HIS A 110 -15.83 -2.81 -7.75
C HIS A 110 -14.49 -3.00 -8.47
N ALA A 111 -14.00 -1.98 -9.18
CA ALA A 111 -12.67 -1.99 -9.78
C ALA A 111 -11.60 -2.09 -8.70
N GLY A 112 -11.74 -1.36 -7.58
CA GLY A 112 -10.86 -1.48 -6.42
C GLY A 112 -10.83 -2.89 -5.85
N ALA A 113 -11.99 -3.48 -5.56
CA ALA A 113 -12.10 -4.86 -5.07
C ALA A 113 -11.47 -5.87 -6.04
N GLY A 114 -11.78 -5.77 -7.34
CA GLY A 114 -11.23 -6.63 -8.38
C GLY A 114 -9.71 -6.48 -8.53
N LEU A 115 -9.21 -5.24 -8.45
CA LEU A 115 -7.78 -4.97 -8.55
C LEU A 115 -7.04 -5.60 -7.37
N VAL A 116 -7.50 -5.43 -6.12
CA VAL A 116 -6.89 -6.10 -4.96
C VAL A 116 -6.95 -7.62 -5.10
N ALA A 117 -8.06 -8.19 -5.59
CA ALA A 117 -8.17 -9.63 -5.80
C ALA A 117 -7.10 -10.15 -6.78
N VAL A 118 -7.05 -9.54 -7.97
CA VAL A 118 -6.12 -9.92 -9.05
C VAL A 118 -4.67 -9.72 -8.62
N THR A 119 -4.34 -8.59 -8.01
CA THR A 119 -2.96 -8.31 -7.59
C THR A 119 -2.53 -9.21 -6.43
N THR A 120 -3.45 -9.62 -5.55
CA THR A 120 -3.12 -10.56 -4.47
C THR A 120 -2.85 -11.95 -5.01
N ALA A 121 -3.66 -12.42 -5.97
CA ALA A 121 -3.41 -13.68 -6.66
C ALA A 121 -2.09 -13.62 -7.45
N ALA A 122 -1.82 -12.52 -8.16
CA ALA A 122 -0.56 -12.30 -8.86
C ALA A 122 0.65 -12.30 -7.91
N ALA A 123 0.58 -11.58 -6.80
CA ALA A 123 1.63 -11.55 -5.79
C ALA A 123 1.90 -12.94 -5.21
N PHE A 124 0.85 -13.75 -5.01
CA PHE A 124 0.99 -15.11 -4.51
C PHE A 124 1.79 -15.99 -5.48
N VAL A 125 1.45 -15.97 -6.77
CA VAL A 125 2.14 -16.82 -7.77
C VAL A 125 3.52 -16.29 -8.15
N LEU A 126 3.75 -14.98 -8.02
CA LEU A 126 5.06 -14.35 -8.26
C LEU A 126 6.04 -14.54 -7.10
N GLN A 127 5.56 -14.78 -5.88
CA GLN A 127 6.41 -14.88 -4.69
C GLN A 127 7.50 -15.93 -4.84
N GLY A 128 7.16 -17.11 -5.36
CA GLY A 128 8.10 -18.21 -5.54
C GLY A 128 9.25 -17.86 -6.52
N PRO A 129 8.95 -17.47 -7.77
CA PRO A 129 9.96 -16.99 -8.72
C PRO A 129 10.75 -15.78 -8.22
N TYR A 130 10.07 -14.84 -7.55
CA TYR A 130 10.70 -13.66 -6.95
C TYR A 130 11.69 -14.05 -5.85
N ALA A 131 11.35 -15.02 -5.00
CA ALA A 131 12.25 -15.57 -3.99
C ALA A 131 13.40 -16.38 -4.60
N ALA A 132 13.10 -17.24 -5.57
CA ALA A 132 14.04 -18.21 -6.16
C ALA A 132 14.94 -17.63 -7.26
N GLY A 133 14.62 -16.45 -7.80
CA GLY A 133 15.44 -15.79 -8.82
C GLY A 133 15.22 -16.29 -10.21
N ARG A 134 14.06 -16.91 -10.41
CA ARG A 134 13.68 -17.53 -11.67
C ARG A 134 12.77 -16.57 -12.42
N GLY A 135 12.86 -16.59 -13.74
CA GLY A 135 11.99 -15.77 -14.58
C GLY A 135 10.52 -16.18 -14.52
N LEU A 136 9.67 -15.41 -15.22
CA LEU A 136 8.20 -15.56 -15.21
C LEU A 136 7.69 -16.95 -15.62
N GLY A 137 8.48 -17.75 -16.35
CA GLY A 137 8.13 -19.13 -16.69
C GLY A 137 7.99 -20.05 -15.46
N ALA A 138 8.62 -19.70 -14.33
CA ALA A 138 8.56 -20.49 -13.10
C ALA A 138 7.30 -20.24 -12.26
N VAL A 139 6.39 -19.34 -12.67
CA VAL A 139 5.14 -19.02 -11.95
C VAL A 139 4.22 -20.25 -11.82
N PHE A 140 4.32 -21.22 -12.73
CA PHE A 140 3.56 -22.47 -12.69
C PHE A 140 4.31 -23.63 -12.05
N ASP A 141 5.49 -23.39 -11.47
CA ASP A 141 6.24 -24.40 -10.75
C ASP A 141 5.52 -24.75 -9.43
N THR A 142 4.97 -25.96 -9.36
CA THR A 142 4.20 -26.42 -8.21
C THR A 142 5.01 -26.47 -6.92
N ALA A 143 6.33 -26.66 -7.01
CA ALA A 143 7.19 -26.65 -5.83
C ALA A 143 7.28 -25.23 -5.23
N LEU A 144 7.46 -24.21 -6.08
CA LEU A 144 7.52 -22.81 -5.67
C LEU A 144 6.19 -22.30 -5.10
N LEU A 145 5.06 -22.77 -5.65
CA LEU A 145 3.73 -22.50 -5.10
C LEU A 145 3.55 -23.16 -3.73
N ALA A 146 3.99 -24.41 -3.57
CA ALA A 146 3.95 -25.11 -2.30
C ALA A 146 4.82 -24.42 -1.23
N ASP A 147 5.97 -23.88 -1.62
CA ASP A 147 6.83 -23.11 -0.73
C ASP A 147 6.19 -21.79 -0.31
N THR A 148 5.50 -21.13 -1.24
CA THR A 148 4.72 -19.92 -0.92
C THR A 148 3.60 -20.21 0.10
N LEU A 149 2.91 -21.34 -0.01
CA LEU A 149 1.87 -21.75 0.96
C LEU A 149 2.41 -21.97 2.38
N ARG A 150 3.69 -22.34 2.51
CA ARG A 150 4.30 -22.67 3.80
C ARG A 150 4.72 -21.44 4.59
N VAL A 151 5.14 -20.37 3.89
CA VAL A 151 5.66 -19.14 4.53
C VAL A 151 4.54 -18.22 5.02
N ALA A 152 4.83 -17.42 6.05
CA ALA A 152 3.88 -16.48 6.65
C ALA A 152 3.29 -15.49 5.64
N TYR A 153 4.14 -15.00 4.72
CA TYR A 153 3.72 -14.10 3.65
C TYR A 153 2.60 -14.69 2.78
N GLY A 154 2.73 -15.94 2.33
CA GLY A 154 1.69 -16.60 1.53
C GLY A 154 0.40 -16.82 2.31
N LYS A 155 0.48 -17.15 3.61
CA LYS A 155 -0.70 -17.26 4.48
C LYS A 155 -1.45 -15.92 4.60
N LEU A 156 -0.74 -14.80 4.69
CA LEU A 156 -1.35 -13.46 4.71
C LEU A 156 -2.01 -13.10 3.38
N LEU A 157 -1.44 -13.50 2.24
CA LEU A 157 -2.08 -13.33 0.93
C LEU A 157 -3.35 -14.18 0.80
N LEU A 158 -3.36 -15.42 1.32
CA LEU A 158 -4.58 -16.24 1.36
C LEU A 158 -5.66 -15.60 2.24
N LEU A 159 -5.30 -15.08 3.41
CA LEU A 159 -6.21 -14.33 4.28
C LEU A 159 -6.77 -13.10 3.55
N ARG A 160 -5.92 -12.37 2.82
CA ARG A 160 -6.33 -11.21 2.01
C ARG A 160 -7.28 -11.63 0.89
N LEU A 161 -7.02 -12.74 0.18
CA LEU A 161 -7.92 -13.27 -0.84
C LEU A 161 -9.29 -13.64 -0.26
N ALA A 162 -9.32 -14.32 0.89
CA ALA A 162 -10.56 -14.65 1.57
C ALA A 162 -11.34 -13.39 1.98
N ALA A 163 -10.65 -12.38 2.53
CA ALA A 163 -11.26 -11.11 2.87
C ALA A 163 -11.81 -10.39 1.62
N VAL A 164 -11.05 -10.31 0.53
CA VAL A 164 -11.52 -9.67 -0.71
C VAL A 164 -12.69 -10.44 -1.32
N ALA A 165 -12.72 -11.78 -1.25
CA ALA A 165 -13.87 -12.57 -1.70
C ALA A 165 -15.14 -12.22 -0.92
N VAL A 166 -15.05 -12.10 0.41
CA VAL A 166 -16.17 -11.61 1.24
C VAL A 166 -16.56 -10.19 0.82
N LEU A 167 -15.59 -9.30 0.59
CA LEU A 167 -15.86 -7.92 0.18
C LEU A 167 -16.59 -7.84 -1.17
N VAL A 168 -16.21 -8.65 -2.14
CA VAL A 168 -16.88 -8.74 -3.46
C VAL A 168 -18.34 -9.16 -3.32
N VAL A 169 -18.66 -10.03 -2.36
CA VAL A 169 -20.03 -10.49 -2.08
C VAL A 169 -20.85 -9.46 -1.29
N VAL A 170 -20.20 -8.75 -0.35
CA VAL A 170 -20.87 -7.80 0.55
C VAL A 170 -21.09 -6.44 -0.10
N LEU A 171 -20.17 -5.99 -0.95
CA LEU A 171 -20.21 -4.67 -1.57
C LEU A 171 -21.50 -4.42 -2.38
N PRO A 172 -22.01 -5.36 -3.23
CA PRO A 172 -23.30 -5.20 -3.88
C PRO A 172 -24.47 -5.04 -2.90
N ARG A 173 -24.42 -5.73 -1.75
CA ARG A 173 -25.45 -5.62 -0.70
C ARG A 173 -25.40 -4.26 -0.02
N LEU A 174 -24.20 -3.80 0.35
CA LEU A 174 -23.98 -2.47 0.92
C LEU A 174 -24.52 -1.34 0.02
N LEU A 175 -24.38 -1.51 -1.30
CA LEU A 175 -24.76 -0.51 -2.30
C LEU A 175 -26.23 -0.65 -2.74
N ARG A 176 -26.98 -1.62 -2.21
CA ARG A 176 -28.39 -1.84 -2.59
C ARG A 176 -29.29 -0.76 -1.98
N PRO A 177 -30.12 -0.07 -2.78
CA PRO A 177 -31.09 0.90 -2.26
C PRO A 177 -32.22 0.20 -1.50
N GLY A 178 -32.84 0.89 -0.54
CA GLY A 178 -34.05 0.44 0.16
C GLY A 178 -33.87 -0.75 1.13
N LEU A 179 -32.63 -1.10 1.50
CA LEU A 179 -32.40 -2.13 2.53
C LEU A 179 -32.90 -1.68 3.90
N PRO A 180 -33.55 -2.58 4.68
CA PRO A 180 -33.84 -2.36 6.09
C PRO A 180 -32.58 -2.00 6.88
N ASP A 181 -32.70 -1.10 7.86
CA ASP A 181 -31.55 -0.55 8.59
C ASP A 181 -30.68 -1.61 9.26
N ARG A 182 -31.29 -2.68 9.79
CA ARG A 182 -30.56 -3.81 10.40
C ARG A 182 -29.64 -4.51 9.39
N LEU A 183 -30.12 -4.76 8.17
CA LEU A 183 -29.35 -5.43 7.12
C LEU A 183 -28.28 -4.50 6.53
N ARG A 184 -28.57 -3.20 6.47
CA ARG A 184 -27.61 -2.17 6.07
C ARG A 184 -26.45 -2.08 7.07
N ALA A 185 -26.75 -1.92 8.37
CA ALA A 185 -25.75 -1.88 9.43
C ALA A 185 -24.89 -3.16 9.45
N ARG A 186 -25.50 -4.33 9.24
CA ARG A 186 -24.75 -5.60 9.12
C ARG A 186 -23.79 -5.59 7.92
N SER A 187 -24.23 -5.07 6.77
CA SER A 187 -23.39 -4.99 5.57
C SER A 187 -22.26 -3.96 5.73
N GLU A 188 -22.52 -2.84 6.41
CA GLU A 188 -21.53 -1.81 6.75
C GLU A 188 -20.48 -2.37 7.71
N ASN A 189 -20.91 -3.02 8.80
CA ASN A 189 -19.99 -3.65 9.77
C ASN A 189 -19.14 -4.73 9.10
N LEU A 190 -19.75 -5.58 8.27
CA LEU A 190 -19.00 -6.62 7.56
C LEU A 190 -18.01 -6.00 6.58
N THR A 191 -18.39 -4.95 5.84
CA THR A 191 -17.45 -4.22 4.96
C THR A 191 -16.30 -3.62 5.76
N MET A 192 -16.57 -3.03 6.93
CA MET A 192 -15.55 -2.44 7.80
C MET A 192 -14.57 -3.48 8.33
N VAL A 193 -15.07 -4.58 8.90
CA VAL A 193 -14.23 -5.68 9.41
C VAL A 193 -13.39 -6.28 8.29
N THR A 194 -14.00 -6.55 7.14
CA THR A 194 -13.31 -7.18 6.02
C THR A 194 -12.27 -6.24 5.39
N GLY A 195 -12.59 -4.94 5.27
CA GLY A 195 -11.65 -3.92 4.83
C GLY A 195 -10.49 -3.74 5.80
N PHE A 196 -10.74 -3.82 7.11
CA PHE A 196 -9.70 -3.82 8.13
C PHE A 196 -8.77 -5.03 7.99
N VAL A 197 -9.30 -6.24 7.77
CA VAL A 197 -8.48 -7.43 7.51
C VAL A 197 -7.62 -7.25 6.27
N VAL A 198 -8.17 -6.71 5.17
CA VAL A 198 -7.37 -6.40 3.97
C VAL A 198 -6.22 -5.45 4.33
N LEU A 199 -6.49 -4.32 4.98
CA LEU A 199 -5.46 -3.37 5.38
C LEU A 199 -4.41 -4.00 6.31
N LEU A 200 -4.84 -4.75 7.33
CA LEU A 200 -3.97 -5.45 8.26
C LEU A 200 -3.04 -6.42 7.54
N THR A 201 -3.52 -7.15 6.54
CA THR A 201 -2.67 -8.05 5.75
C THR A 201 -1.61 -7.30 4.92
N PHE A 202 -1.80 -6.02 4.59
CA PHE A 202 -0.73 -5.22 3.96
C PHE A 202 0.31 -4.80 5.00
N SER A 203 -0.14 -4.30 6.15
CA SER A 203 0.75 -3.85 7.23
C SER A 203 1.50 -4.99 7.93
N ALA A 204 0.92 -6.19 7.91
CA ALA A 204 1.55 -7.43 8.35
C ALA A 204 2.46 -8.05 7.27
N THR A 205 2.65 -7.40 6.12
CA THR A 205 3.60 -7.82 5.09
C THR A 205 4.60 -6.71 4.82
N GLY A 206 5.86 -6.85 5.28
CA GLY A 206 6.95 -5.90 5.00
C GLY A 206 7.79 -5.55 6.23
N HIS A 207 8.60 -4.49 6.11
CA HIS A 207 9.54 -4.02 7.14
C HIS A 207 8.94 -3.75 8.54
N PRO A 208 7.65 -3.35 8.72
CA PRO A 208 7.09 -3.18 10.06
C PRO A 208 7.09 -4.45 10.91
N VAL A 209 7.06 -5.63 10.29
CA VAL A 209 7.04 -6.94 10.98
C VAL A 209 8.43 -7.33 11.48
N THR A 210 9.49 -6.76 10.91
CA THR A 210 10.87 -7.02 11.32
C THR A 210 11.37 -6.03 12.38
N ASP A 211 10.51 -5.10 12.81
CA ASP A 211 10.82 -4.10 13.82
C ASP A 211 10.79 -4.72 15.24
N PRO A 212 11.78 -4.45 16.11
CA PRO A 212 11.77 -4.90 17.50
C PRO A 212 10.52 -4.52 18.31
N VAL A 213 9.82 -3.45 17.93
CA VAL A 213 8.56 -2.97 18.53
C VAL A 213 7.42 -3.17 17.54
N LEU A 214 7.26 -4.42 17.07
CA LEU A 214 6.31 -4.87 16.05
C LEU A 214 4.92 -4.23 16.17
N PHE A 215 4.35 -4.19 17.38
CA PHE A 215 3.00 -3.65 17.59
C PHE A 215 2.90 -2.17 17.21
N VAL A 216 3.91 -1.36 17.54
CA VAL A 216 3.93 0.07 17.21
C VAL A 216 4.06 0.26 15.70
N SER A 217 5.00 -0.44 15.06
CA SER A 217 5.26 -0.26 13.64
C SER A 217 4.13 -0.79 12.75
N VAL A 218 3.56 -1.95 13.06
CA VAL A 218 2.39 -2.49 12.34
C VAL A 218 1.17 -1.59 12.54
N THR A 219 0.91 -1.11 13.77
CA THR A 219 -0.22 -0.20 14.03
C THR A 219 -0.03 1.14 13.33
N ALA A 220 1.17 1.71 13.36
CA ALA A 220 1.47 2.95 12.68
C ALA A 220 1.30 2.79 11.16
N ASP A 221 1.80 1.71 10.55
CA ASP A 221 1.60 1.42 9.14
C ASP A 221 0.13 1.24 8.78
N LEU A 222 -0.62 0.51 9.60
CA LEU A 222 -2.06 0.29 9.41
C LEU A 222 -2.86 1.60 9.45
N VAL A 223 -2.55 2.47 10.41
CA VAL A 223 -3.13 3.82 10.51
C VAL A 223 -2.71 4.68 9.32
N HIS A 224 -1.44 4.64 8.92
CA HIS A 224 -0.92 5.41 7.81
C HIS A 224 -1.62 5.04 6.50
N PHE A 225 -1.58 3.75 6.15
CA PHE A 225 -2.11 3.24 4.90
C PHE A 225 -3.63 3.30 4.85
N GLY A 226 -4.32 2.98 5.96
CA GLY A 226 -5.77 3.13 6.07
C GLY A 226 -6.22 4.58 5.91
N ALA A 227 -5.51 5.53 6.52
CA ALA A 227 -5.82 6.95 6.38
C ALA A 227 -5.56 7.46 4.95
N ILE A 228 -4.48 7.01 4.28
CA ILE A 228 -4.24 7.26 2.86
C ILE A 228 -5.41 6.74 2.03
N ALA A 229 -5.85 5.51 2.27
CA ALA A 229 -6.94 4.89 1.50
C ALA A 229 -8.25 5.67 1.63
N VAL A 230 -8.65 6.03 2.85
CA VAL A 230 -9.87 6.82 3.11
C VAL A 230 -9.78 8.21 2.47
N TRP A 231 -8.64 8.87 2.61
CA TRP A 231 -8.44 10.23 2.08
C TRP A 231 -8.35 10.26 0.56
N ALA A 232 -7.42 9.51 -0.05
CA ALA A 232 -7.24 9.49 -1.50
C ALA A 232 -8.44 8.86 -2.23
N GLY A 233 -9.02 7.80 -1.67
CA GLY A 233 -10.23 7.16 -2.20
C GLY A 233 -11.45 8.07 -2.13
N GLY A 234 -11.60 8.80 -1.02
CA GLY A 234 -12.66 9.78 -0.88
C GLY A 234 -12.48 10.98 -1.81
N LEU A 235 -11.26 11.44 -2.05
CA LEU A 235 -10.97 12.48 -3.06
C LEU A 235 -11.35 12.01 -4.47
N ALA A 236 -11.08 10.76 -4.84
CA ALA A 236 -11.49 10.22 -6.13
C ALA A 236 -13.03 10.22 -6.30
N GLN A 237 -13.77 9.84 -5.25
CA GLN A 237 -15.23 9.87 -5.24
C GLN A 237 -15.80 11.30 -5.22
N LEU A 238 -15.16 12.21 -4.48
CA LEU A 238 -15.52 13.63 -4.47
C LEU A 238 -15.29 14.27 -5.83
N ALA A 239 -14.14 14.02 -6.46
CA ALA A 239 -13.85 14.48 -7.82
C ALA A 239 -14.90 13.99 -8.80
N LEU A 240 -15.27 12.71 -8.75
CA LEU A 240 -16.35 12.17 -9.58
C LEU A 240 -17.68 12.90 -9.36
N CYS A 241 -18.06 13.15 -8.10
CA CYS A 241 -19.25 13.90 -7.74
C CYS A 241 -19.21 15.36 -8.24
N LEU A 242 -18.07 16.03 -8.17
CA LEU A 242 -17.91 17.43 -8.59
C LEU A 242 -17.85 17.61 -10.11
N TYR A 243 -17.13 16.73 -10.81
CA TYR A 243 -16.93 16.82 -12.26
C TYR A 243 -18.05 16.16 -13.06
N ARG A 244 -18.77 15.22 -12.45
CA ARG A 244 -19.88 14.53 -13.09
C ARG A 244 -21.06 14.36 -12.12
N PRO A 245 -21.65 15.47 -11.62
CA PRO A 245 -22.76 15.45 -10.69
C PRO A 245 -23.98 14.73 -11.29
N ALA A 246 -24.80 14.11 -10.43
CA ALA A 246 -26.12 13.67 -10.85
C ALA A 246 -27.02 14.88 -11.13
N GLU A 247 -28.03 14.71 -11.99
CA GLU A 247 -28.98 15.79 -12.30
C GLU A 247 -29.64 16.30 -11.01
N GLY A 248 -29.58 17.62 -10.79
CA GLY A 248 -30.15 18.28 -9.61
C GLY A 248 -29.40 18.06 -8.29
N GLU A 249 -28.27 17.36 -8.26
CA GLU A 249 -27.51 17.10 -7.03
C GLU A 249 -26.59 18.28 -6.67
N ASP A 250 -26.72 18.79 -5.46
CA ASP A 250 -25.75 19.72 -4.87
C ASP A 250 -24.60 18.94 -4.19
N PRO A 251 -23.35 19.05 -4.69
CA PRO A 251 -22.19 18.37 -4.10
C PRO A 251 -21.65 19.05 -2.84
N ALA A 252 -22.09 20.27 -2.49
CA ALA A 252 -21.51 21.04 -1.38
C ALA A 252 -21.63 20.36 -0.01
N PRO A 253 -22.77 19.73 0.38
CA PRO A 253 -22.89 19.04 1.66
C PRO A 253 -21.95 17.83 1.77
N ALA A 254 -21.80 17.08 0.67
CA ALA A 254 -20.87 15.94 0.62
C ALA A 254 -19.42 16.40 0.74
N ALA A 255 -19.04 17.49 0.06
CA ALA A 255 -17.72 18.10 0.16
C ALA A 255 -17.42 18.61 1.58
N ALA A 256 -18.39 19.25 2.24
CA ALA A 256 -18.24 19.76 3.61
C ALA A 256 -18.01 18.62 4.61
N ARG A 257 -18.79 17.54 4.53
CA ARG A 257 -18.61 16.35 5.37
C ARG A 257 -17.25 15.69 5.13
N PHE A 258 -16.87 15.53 3.87
CA PHE A 258 -15.61 14.91 3.52
C PHE A 258 -14.41 15.73 3.97
N SER A 259 -14.48 17.06 3.91
CA SER A 259 -13.43 17.96 4.39
C SER A 259 -13.02 17.69 5.85
N GLY A 260 -14.00 17.42 6.73
CA GLY A 260 -13.73 17.04 8.13
C GLY A 260 -13.06 15.67 8.27
N ILE A 261 -13.45 14.69 7.46
CA ILE A 261 -12.85 13.35 7.43
C ILE A 261 -11.42 13.42 6.87
N ALA A 262 -11.24 14.13 5.76
CA ALA A 262 -9.96 14.36 5.11
C ALA A 262 -8.97 15.01 6.08
N ALA A 263 -9.37 16.02 6.85
CA ALA A 263 -8.51 16.63 7.85
C ALA A 263 -8.02 15.62 8.91
N LYS A 264 -8.92 14.78 9.45
CA LYS A 264 -8.55 13.73 10.41
C LYS A 264 -7.62 12.68 9.81
N ALA A 265 -7.91 12.24 8.59
CA ALA A 265 -7.09 11.28 7.87
C ALA A 265 -5.68 11.83 7.61
N VAL A 266 -5.57 13.07 7.11
CA VAL A 266 -4.29 13.74 6.87
C VAL A 266 -3.49 13.90 8.16
N THR A 267 -4.12 14.26 9.29
CA THR A 267 -3.44 14.27 10.60
C THR A 267 -2.94 12.89 10.99
N ALA A 268 -3.75 11.84 10.81
CA ALA A 268 -3.35 10.47 11.08
C ALA A 268 -2.16 10.03 10.21
N ILE A 269 -2.15 10.38 8.91
CA ILE A 269 -1.02 10.15 7.99
C ILE A 269 0.24 10.82 8.51
N ALA A 270 0.16 12.08 8.96
CA ALA A 270 1.30 12.83 9.45
C ALA A 270 1.92 12.19 10.70
N ILE A 271 1.09 11.86 11.70
CA ILE A 271 1.54 11.28 12.96
C ILE A 271 2.13 9.89 12.74
N SER A 272 1.40 9.02 12.05
CA SER A 272 1.87 7.65 11.76
C SER A 272 3.13 7.63 10.90
N GLY A 273 3.22 8.52 9.90
CA GLY A 273 4.39 8.65 9.03
C GLY A 273 5.62 9.11 9.80
N ALA A 274 5.46 10.03 10.77
CA ALA A 274 6.55 10.45 11.65
C ALA A 274 7.03 9.29 12.54
N VAL A 275 6.10 8.51 13.12
CA VAL A 275 6.45 7.31 13.90
C VAL A 275 7.24 6.33 13.04
N LEU A 276 6.76 5.99 11.85
CA LEU A 276 7.44 5.05 10.94
C LEU A 276 8.82 5.56 10.53
N ALA A 277 8.95 6.83 10.19
CA ALA A 277 10.23 7.42 9.82
C ALA A 277 11.26 7.35 10.97
N LEU A 278 10.84 7.65 12.20
CA LEU A 278 11.70 7.56 13.38
C LEU A 278 12.13 6.13 13.71
N ARG A 279 11.30 5.13 13.38
CA ARG A 279 11.64 3.71 13.56
C ARG A 279 12.64 3.20 12.52
N ILE A 280 12.56 3.71 11.28
CA ILE A 280 13.41 3.26 10.17
C ILE A 280 14.79 3.96 10.20
N MET A 281 14.86 5.20 10.69
CA MET A 281 16.10 5.97 10.68
C MET A 281 17.05 5.58 11.83
N PRO A 282 18.32 5.27 11.56
CA PRO A 282 19.32 4.98 12.60
C PRO A 282 19.64 6.17 13.51
N SER A 283 19.54 7.39 12.98
CA SER A 283 19.84 8.63 13.69
C SER A 283 19.14 9.83 13.04
N VAL A 284 19.00 10.92 13.78
CA VAL A 284 18.47 12.19 13.24
C VAL A 284 19.38 12.75 12.14
N SER A 285 20.70 12.52 12.23
CA SER A 285 21.64 12.97 11.19
C SER A 285 21.38 12.35 9.82
N THR A 286 20.76 11.15 9.78
CA THR A 286 20.35 10.47 8.55
C THR A 286 19.48 11.36 7.65
N LEU A 287 18.72 12.31 8.22
CA LEU A 287 17.83 13.21 7.49
C LEU A 287 18.55 14.11 6.48
N TRP A 288 19.77 14.56 6.78
CA TRP A 288 20.53 15.47 5.91
C TRP A 288 21.81 14.87 5.34
N THR A 289 22.22 13.68 5.79
CA THR A 289 23.42 13.00 5.28
C THR A 289 23.13 11.93 4.23
N THR A 290 21.90 11.44 4.13
CA THR A 290 21.55 10.33 3.21
C THR A 290 20.52 10.74 2.17
N ARG A 291 20.52 10.05 1.02
CA ARG A 291 19.47 10.21 -0.01
C ARG A 291 18.09 9.88 0.54
N PHE A 292 17.99 8.85 1.37
CA PHE A 292 16.77 8.47 2.07
C PHE A 292 16.22 9.62 2.91
N GLY A 293 17.07 10.23 3.74
CA GLY A 293 16.70 11.39 4.57
C GLY A 293 16.22 12.59 3.76
N LEU A 294 16.92 12.91 2.66
CA LEU A 294 16.52 14.00 1.77
C LEU A 294 15.16 13.74 1.10
N LEU A 295 14.87 12.50 0.71
CA LEU A 295 13.56 12.11 0.18
C LEU A 295 12.46 12.23 1.26
N VAL A 296 12.76 11.89 2.51
CA VAL A 296 11.84 12.11 3.64
C VAL A 296 11.55 13.60 3.84
N LEU A 297 12.59 14.45 3.82
CA LEU A 297 12.42 15.90 3.91
C LEU A 297 11.58 16.46 2.76
N LEU A 298 11.83 15.99 1.52
CA LEU A 298 11.04 16.40 0.36
C LEU A 298 9.58 15.96 0.48
N LYS A 299 9.32 14.75 1.00
CA LYS A 299 7.97 14.25 1.29
C LYS A 299 7.27 15.13 2.34
N ILE A 300 7.97 15.49 3.42
CA ILE A 300 7.44 16.40 4.47
C ILE A 300 7.13 17.77 3.88
N ALA A 301 8.03 18.34 3.07
CA ALA A 301 7.83 19.62 2.41
C ALA A 301 6.62 19.59 1.45
N GLY A 302 6.52 18.57 0.59
CA GLY A 302 5.38 18.38 -0.31
C GLY A 302 4.06 18.23 0.46
N PHE A 303 4.08 17.51 1.57
CA PHE A 303 2.91 17.36 2.45
C PHE A 303 2.51 18.68 3.13
N ALA A 304 3.49 19.48 3.57
CA ALA A 304 3.26 20.81 4.14
C ALA A 304 2.64 21.77 3.09
N VAL A 305 3.13 21.73 1.85
CA VAL A 305 2.54 22.47 0.73
C VAL A 305 1.09 22.03 0.49
N LEU A 306 0.82 20.73 0.54
CA LEU A 306 -0.54 20.19 0.39
C LEU A 306 -1.48 20.70 1.46
N LEU A 307 -1.06 20.66 2.72
CA LEU A 307 -1.81 21.22 3.84
C LEU A 307 -2.07 22.72 3.68
N ALA A 308 -1.08 23.47 3.18
CA ALA A 308 -1.18 24.91 2.97
C ALA A 308 -2.13 25.27 1.82
N VAL A 309 -2.17 24.47 0.75
CA VAL A 309 -3.14 24.63 -0.35
C VAL A 309 -4.55 24.26 0.14
N ALA A 310 -4.68 23.11 0.82
CA ALA A 310 -5.95 22.62 1.34
C ALA A 310 -6.55 23.53 2.44
N SER A 311 -5.73 24.21 3.24
CA SER A 311 -6.21 25.17 4.24
C SER A 311 -6.70 26.47 3.59
N ARG A 312 -5.99 26.96 2.57
CA ARG A 312 -6.40 28.14 1.79
C ARG A 312 -7.66 27.87 0.98
N SER A 313 -7.78 26.71 0.35
CA SER A 313 -9.00 26.30 -0.38
C SER A 313 -10.20 26.27 0.57
N ARG A 314 -10.07 25.62 1.74
CA ARG A 314 -11.10 25.57 2.79
C ARG A 314 -11.48 26.96 3.32
N ALA A 315 -10.49 27.82 3.58
CA ALA A 315 -10.75 29.17 4.08
C ALA A 315 -11.41 30.08 3.03
N ALA A 316 -11.15 29.86 1.74
CA ALA A 316 -11.80 30.59 0.65
C ALA A 316 -13.27 30.14 0.48
N VAL A 317 -13.54 28.84 0.50
CA VAL A 317 -14.90 28.28 0.43
C VAL A 317 -15.73 28.72 1.63
N ARG A 318 -15.18 28.66 2.85
CA ARG A 318 -15.89 29.10 4.07
C ARG A 318 -16.22 30.59 4.05
N ARG A 319 -15.32 31.43 3.52
CA ARG A 319 -15.54 32.88 3.42
C ARG A 319 -16.60 33.23 2.36
N GLY A 320 -16.62 32.53 1.22
CA GLY A 320 -17.63 32.73 0.17
C GLY A 320 -19.06 32.42 0.66
N LEU A 321 -19.22 31.39 1.50
CA LEU A 321 -20.51 31.02 2.09
C LEU A 321 -21.05 32.04 3.11
N THR A 322 -20.18 32.84 3.75
CA THR A 322 -20.60 33.82 4.77
C THR A 322 -20.95 35.21 4.22
N THR A 323 -20.63 35.51 2.96
CA THR A 323 -20.74 36.85 2.36
C THR A 323 -21.72 36.90 1.17
N SER A 324 -22.88 36.25 1.23
CA SER A 324 -23.92 36.43 0.20
C SER A 324 -25.30 36.71 0.79
N PRO A 325 -25.66 38.00 0.90
CA PRO A 325 -27.04 38.44 1.13
C PRO A 325 -27.93 38.40 -0.13
N GLU A 326 -27.41 38.15 -1.33
CA GLU A 326 -28.20 38.18 -2.57
C GLU A 326 -28.01 36.93 -3.44
N GLY A 327 -29.11 36.21 -3.67
CA GLY A 327 -29.16 34.99 -4.46
C GLY A 327 -28.95 35.25 -5.95
N THR A 328 -27.93 34.64 -6.54
CA THR A 328 -27.79 34.57 -8.00
C THR A 328 -27.02 33.32 -8.38
N THR A 329 -27.58 32.52 -9.29
CA THR A 329 -27.03 31.25 -9.84
C THR A 329 -25.55 31.34 -10.27
N ARG A 330 -25.09 32.56 -10.59
CA ARG A 330 -23.72 32.89 -11.01
C ARG A 330 -22.68 32.75 -9.88
N THR A 331 -23.02 33.06 -8.62
CA THR A 331 -22.09 32.90 -7.48
C THR A 331 -21.84 31.43 -7.16
N VAL A 332 -22.90 30.62 -7.14
CA VAL A 332 -22.83 29.16 -6.96
C VAL A 332 -21.94 28.51 -8.03
N THR A 333 -22.06 28.94 -9.30
CA THR A 333 -21.19 28.41 -10.38
C THR A 333 -19.71 28.77 -10.23
N ALA A 334 -19.40 29.97 -9.72
CA ALA A 334 -18.04 30.42 -9.49
C ALA A 334 -17.38 29.68 -8.30
N ASP A 335 -18.15 29.43 -7.24
CA ASP A 335 -17.69 28.67 -6.07
C ASP A 335 -17.45 27.20 -6.40
N LEU A 336 -18.31 26.59 -7.22
CA LEU A 336 -18.10 25.24 -7.74
C LEU A 336 -16.86 25.14 -8.64
N ARG A 337 -16.57 26.16 -9.47
CA ARG A 337 -15.35 26.19 -10.29
C ARG A 337 -14.10 26.26 -9.44
N ARG A 338 -14.09 27.10 -8.39
CA ARG A 338 -12.99 27.19 -7.42
C ARG A 338 -12.80 25.89 -6.65
N LEU A 339 -13.89 25.26 -6.22
CA LEU A 339 -13.86 23.96 -5.54
C LEU A 339 -13.28 22.86 -6.45
N ARG A 340 -13.70 22.81 -7.73
CA ARG A 340 -13.14 21.89 -8.73
C ARG A 340 -11.63 22.10 -8.89
N GLN A 341 -11.19 23.34 -9.08
CA GLN A 341 -9.77 23.68 -9.22
C GLN A 341 -8.94 23.31 -7.98
N ALA A 342 -9.48 23.56 -6.78
CA ALA A 342 -8.84 23.16 -5.54
C ALA A 342 -8.71 21.63 -5.43
N VAL A 343 -9.78 20.87 -5.72
CA VAL A 343 -9.74 19.40 -5.71
C VAL A 343 -8.78 18.87 -6.77
N ALA A 344 -8.72 19.47 -7.97
CA ALA A 344 -7.74 19.08 -8.98
C ALA A 344 -6.30 19.31 -8.50
N ALA A 345 -6.01 20.47 -7.90
CA ALA A 345 -4.70 20.77 -7.33
C ALA A 345 -4.34 19.79 -6.21
N GLU A 346 -5.29 19.48 -5.33
CA GLU A 346 -5.12 18.50 -4.24
C GLU A 346 -4.85 17.09 -4.80
N VAL A 347 -5.57 16.63 -5.83
CA VAL A 347 -5.34 15.33 -6.47
C VAL A 347 -3.96 15.25 -7.12
N VAL A 348 -3.57 16.29 -7.88
CA VAL A 348 -2.24 16.33 -8.53
C VAL A 348 -1.13 16.31 -7.49
N LEU A 349 -1.24 17.12 -6.45
CA LEU A 349 -0.24 17.18 -5.40
C LEU A 349 -0.17 15.89 -4.58
N SER A 350 -1.31 15.23 -4.37
CA SER A 350 -1.37 13.90 -3.75
C SER A 350 -0.65 12.85 -4.59
N ALA A 351 -0.85 12.88 -5.91
CA ALA A 351 -0.15 11.96 -6.83
C ALA A 351 1.37 12.17 -6.77
N VAL A 352 1.84 13.42 -6.69
CA VAL A 352 3.27 13.75 -6.51
C VAL A 352 3.81 13.21 -5.19
N VAL A 353 3.10 13.41 -4.07
CA VAL A 353 3.52 12.91 -2.75
C VAL A 353 3.55 11.37 -2.71
N LEU A 354 2.57 10.71 -3.35
CA LEU A 354 2.55 9.25 -3.49
C LEU A 354 3.70 8.75 -4.37
N ALA A 355 4.04 9.45 -5.45
CA ALA A 355 5.20 9.12 -6.27
C ALA A 355 6.54 9.28 -5.52
N LEU A 356 6.65 10.28 -4.64
CA LEU A 356 7.82 10.42 -3.76
C LEU A 356 7.88 9.29 -2.72
N ALA A 357 6.73 8.90 -2.15
CA ALA A 357 6.65 7.73 -1.29
C ALA A 357 7.04 6.44 -2.03
N ALA A 358 6.71 6.33 -3.32
CA ALA A 358 7.14 5.23 -4.17
C ALA A 358 8.65 5.11 -4.25
N LEU A 359 9.32 6.23 -4.50
CA LEU A 359 10.77 6.27 -4.62
C LEU A 359 11.45 5.89 -3.30
N LEU A 360 10.86 6.26 -2.17
CA LEU A 360 11.35 5.85 -0.84
C LEU A 360 11.31 4.33 -0.63
N THR A 361 10.30 3.63 -1.14
CA THR A 361 10.19 2.17 -0.94
C THR A 361 11.27 1.34 -1.61
N VAL A 362 12.00 1.93 -2.57
CA VAL A 362 13.11 1.28 -3.30
C VAL A 362 14.48 1.87 -2.94
N THR A 363 14.53 2.83 -2.01
CA THR A 363 15.78 3.49 -1.58
C THR A 363 16.18 2.98 -0.20
N PRO A 364 17.36 2.33 -0.05
CA PRO A 364 17.80 1.83 1.25
C PRO A 364 18.07 2.98 2.25
N PRO A 365 17.74 2.82 3.54
CA PRO A 365 17.99 3.85 4.57
C PRO A 365 19.47 4.09 4.86
N GLY A 366 20.37 3.17 4.46
CA GLY A 366 21.82 3.26 4.64
C GLY A 366 22.56 4.15 3.63
N GLY A 367 21.88 4.60 2.55
CA GLY A 367 22.49 5.35 1.45
C GLY A 367 22.83 4.50 0.24
#